data_AF-A0A922XMX1-F1
#
_entry.id   AF-A0A922XMX1-F1
#
_cell.length_a   1.000
_cell.length_b   1.000
_cell.length_c   1.000
_cell.angle_alpha   90.00
_cell.angle_beta   90.00
_cell.angle_gamma   90.00
#
_symmetry.space_group_name_H-M   'P 1'
#
loop_
_entity.id
_entity.type
_entity.pdbx_description
1 polymer ?
#
loop_
_entity_poly.entity_id
_entity_poly.type
_entity_poly.pdbx_seq_one_letter_code
_entity_poly.pdbx_strand_id
1 'polypeptide(L)'
;MKKIIIVITGAFAIVASAFLSANAQNEEAVKTILGNYKAAIEKLDTTGTGKLFAKNSVVVESGSIEGSYRHYAEHHLGPELKDFKSFKFNNYKVDVQMIGAVAL
;
A
#
# COMPACT_ATOMS: atom_id res chain seq x y z
N MET A 1 -25.96 -11.86 48.09
CA MET A 1 -24.56 -12.00 47.61
C MET A 1 -24.42 -11.16 46.34
N LYS A 2 -23.37 -10.34 46.26
CA LYS A 2 -23.26 -9.19 45.35
C LYS A 2 -23.13 -9.62 43.89
N LYS A 3 -23.79 -8.85 43.03
CA LYS A 3 -23.80 -8.91 41.56
C LYS A 3 -22.35 -8.88 41.03
N ILE A 4 -21.83 -10.01 40.55
CA ILE A 4 -20.64 -10.08 39.69
C ILE A 4 -21.12 -10.55 38.32
N ILE A 5 -21.88 -9.70 37.66
CA ILE A 5 -22.17 -9.78 36.24
C ILE A 5 -22.06 -8.33 35.77
N ILE A 6 -21.42 -8.09 34.63
CA ILE A 6 -21.10 -6.78 34.02
C ILE A 6 -19.69 -6.23 34.38
N VAL A 7 -18.65 -6.87 33.86
CA VAL A 7 -17.38 -6.19 33.47
C VAL A 7 -16.87 -6.68 32.09
N ILE A 8 -17.37 -7.79 31.55
CA ILE A 8 -16.85 -8.38 30.31
C ILE A 8 -17.33 -7.65 29.04
N THR A 9 -18.50 -7.01 29.04
CA THR A 9 -19.05 -6.31 27.87
C THR A 9 -18.33 -4.99 27.53
N GLY A 10 -17.81 -4.28 28.53
CA GLY A 10 -17.12 -3.01 28.33
C GLY A 10 -15.73 -3.18 27.72
N ALA A 11 -14.98 -4.20 28.12
CA ALA A 11 -13.64 -4.48 27.59
C ALA A 11 -13.67 -4.88 26.10
N PHE A 12 -14.69 -5.64 25.68
CA PHE A 12 -14.83 -6.08 24.29
C PHE A 12 -15.12 -4.91 23.33
N ALA A 13 -15.97 -3.96 23.74
CA ALA A 13 -16.29 -2.78 22.93
C ALA A 13 -15.08 -1.86 22.73
N ILE A 14 -14.20 -1.73 23.74
CA ILE A 14 -12.98 -0.91 23.66
C ILE A 14 -11.98 -1.52 22.68
N VAL A 15 -11.75 -2.85 22.74
CA VAL A 15 -10.82 -3.54 21.84
C VAL A 15 -11.31 -3.50 20.39
N ALA A 16 -12.60 -3.70 20.15
CA ALA A 16 -13.18 -3.61 18.81
C ALA A 16 -13.03 -2.21 18.19
N SER A 17 -13.26 -1.16 18.98
CA SER A 17 -13.12 0.23 18.54
C SER A 17 -11.67 0.58 18.21
N ALA A 18 -10.71 0.12 19.02
CA ALA A 18 -9.29 0.31 18.75
C ALA A 18 -8.85 -0.39 17.46
N PHE A 19 -9.34 -1.60 17.20
CA PHE A 19 -9.06 -2.36 15.98
C PHE A 19 -9.58 -1.66 14.71
N LEU A 20 -10.80 -1.13 14.76
CA LEU A 20 -11.39 -0.39 13.64
C LEU A 20 -10.61 0.89 13.34
N SER A 21 -10.25 1.64 14.38
CA SER A 21 -9.43 2.86 14.23
C SER A 21 -8.06 2.56 13.64
N ALA A 22 -7.39 1.49 14.09
CA ALA A 22 -6.10 1.07 13.54
C ALA A 22 -6.21 0.67 12.06
N ASN A 23 -7.25 -0.06 11.67
CA ASN A 23 -7.49 -0.42 10.27
C ASN A 23 -7.71 0.82 9.40
N ALA A 24 -8.50 1.79 9.84
CA ALA A 24 -8.72 3.03 9.10
C ALA A 24 -7.42 3.84 8.93
N GLN A 25 -6.59 3.90 9.97
CA GLN A 25 -5.27 4.56 9.88
C GLN A 25 -4.32 3.83 8.91
N ASN A 26 -4.30 2.49 8.96
CA ASN A 26 -3.50 1.68 8.05
C ASN A 26 -3.96 1.81 6.60
N GLU A 27 -5.27 1.84 6.36
CA GLU A 27 -5.86 2.07 5.05
C GLU A 27 -5.39 3.39 4.43
N GLU A 28 -5.42 4.48 5.21
CA GLU A 28 -4.96 5.80 4.78
C GLU A 28 -3.45 5.81 4.49
N ALA A 29 -2.65 5.11 5.31
CA ALA A 29 -1.22 4.96 5.09
C ALA A 29 -0.92 4.20 3.78
N VAL A 30 -1.68 3.14 3.48
CA VAL A 30 -1.56 2.39 2.21
C VAL A 30 -1.92 3.29 1.03
N LYS A 31 -3.04 4.02 1.08
CA LYS A 31 -3.44 4.98 0.04
C LYS A 31 -2.37 6.03 -0.21
N THR A 32 -1.74 6.52 0.85
CA THR A 32 -0.62 7.47 0.76
C THR A 32 0.58 6.87 0.02
N ILE A 33 0.97 5.63 0.33
CA ILE A 33 2.08 4.94 -0.34
C ILE A 33 1.78 4.75 -1.83
N LEU A 34 0.58 4.28 -2.16
CA LEU A 34 0.14 4.11 -3.55
C LEU A 34 0.10 5.44 -4.30
N GLY A 35 -0.37 6.51 -3.65
CA GLY A 35 -0.35 7.86 -4.19
C GLY A 35 1.07 8.39 -4.46
N ASN A 36 2.01 8.14 -3.56
CA ASN A 36 3.42 8.51 -3.75
C ASN A 36 4.06 7.77 -4.93
N TYR A 37 3.78 6.48 -5.07
CA TYR A 37 4.25 5.70 -6.22
C TYR A 37 3.65 6.24 -7.52
N LYS A 38 2.33 6.42 -7.58
CA LYS A 38 1.64 7.05 -8.72
C LYS A 38 2.27 8.38 -9.11
N ALA A 39 2.50 9.27 -8.14
CA ALA A 39 3.07 10.59 -8.39
C ALA A 39 4.48 10.51 -9.00
N ALA A 40 5.29 9.56 -8.56
CA ALA A 40 6.62 9.31 -9.13
C ALA A 40 6.53 8.88 -10.61
N ILE A 41 5.61 7.97 -10.93
CA ILE A 41 5.40 7.51 -12.32
C ILE A 41 4.88 8.65 -13.21
N GLU A 42 3.92 9.44 -12.74
CA GLU A 42 3.41 10.60 -13.51
C GLU A 42 4.42 11.73 -13.67
N LYS A 43 5.48 11.74 -12.85
CA LYS A 43 6.65 12.62 -12.98
C LYS A 43 7.73 12.03 -13.89
N LEU A 44 7.57 10.77 -14.34
CA LEU A 44 8.57 10.02 -15.10
C LEU A 44 9.89 9.85 -14.33
N ASP A 45 9.82 9.78 -13.00
CA ASP A 45 11.00 9.77 -12.12
C ASP A 45 10.84 8.74 -11.00
N THR A 46 11.55 7.62 -11.11
CA THR A 46 11.54 6.54 -10.11
C THR A 46 12.53 6.77 -8.98
N THR A 47 13.23 7.90 -8.92
CA THR A 47 14.23 8.17 -7.87
C THR A 47 13.60 8.06 -6.48
N GLY A 48 14.19 7.23 -5.61
CA GLY A 48 13.74 7.06 -4.22
C GLY A 48 12.51 6.17 -4.03
N THR A 49 11.81 5.79 -5.11
CA THR A 49 10.64 4.89 -5.03
C THR A 49 10.98 3.51 -4.46
N GLY A 50 12.24 3.08 -4.53
CA GLY A 50 12.69 1.82 -3.92
C GLY A 50 12.44 1.71 -2.41
N LYS A 51 12.22 2.83 -1.71
CA LYS A 51 11.85 2.85 -0.29
C LYS A 51 10.40 2.44 -0.02
N LEU A 52 9.55 2.45 -1.06
CA LEU A 52 8.13 2.06 -0.97
C LEU A 52 7.95 0.55 -1.04
N PHE A 53 9.00 -0.20 -1.37
CA PHE A 53 8.93 -1.64 -1.61
C PHE A 53 9.75 -2.41 -0.58
N ALA A 54 9.24 -3.58 -0.20
CA ALA A 54 10.03 -4.54 0.57
C ALA A 54 11.25 -5.01 -0.24
N LYS A 55 12.36 -5.34 0.46
CA LYS A 55 13.60 -5.81 -0.18
C LYS A 55 13.39 -7.07 -1.02
N ASN A 56 12.48 -7.94 -0.61
CA ASN A 56 12.08 -9.18 -1.28
C ASN A 56 10.80 -9.01 -2.12
N SER A 57 10.49 -7.79 -2.57
CA SER A 57 9.41 -7.55 -3.53
C SER A 57 9.59 -8.38 -4.79
N VAL A 58 8.48 -8.69 -5.45
CA VAL A 58 8.45 -9.33 -6.76
C VAL A 58 7.55 -8.50 -7.65
N VAL A 59 8.08 -8.02 -8.76
CA VAL A 59 7.31 -7.34 -9.81
C VAL A 59 6.97 -8.37 -10.89
N VAL A 60 5.72 -8.34 -11.31
CA VAL A 60 5.21 -9.16 -12.42
C VAL A 60 4.66 -8.21 -13.46
N GLU A 61 5.14 -8.33 -14.70
CA GLU A 61 4.74 -7.49 -15.82
C GLU A 61 4.60 -8.35 -17.07
N SER A 62 3.52 -8.15 -17.84
CA SER A 62 3.30 -8.85 -19.12
C SER A 62 3.42 -10.39 -19.07
N GLY A 63 3.15 -11.00 -17.89
CA GLY A 63 3.23 -12.44 -17.68
C GLY A 63 4.62 -12.97 -17.25
N SER A 64 5.60 -12.09 -17.05
CA SER A 64 6.97 -12.42 -16.63
C SER A 64 7.25 -11.97 -15.19
N ILE A 65 8.21 -12.63 -14.53
CA ILE A 65 8.75 -12.21 -13.23
C ILE A 65 9.98 -11.32 -13.49
N GLU A 66 9.84 -10.03 -13.18
CA GLU A 66 10.91 -9.02 -13.33
C GLU A 66 11.87 -9.02 -12.11
N GLY A 67 11.51 -9.73 -11.04
CA GLY A 67 12.31 -9.78 -9.81
C GLY A 67 12.02 -8.60 -8.87
N SER A 68 13.04 -8.15 -8.11
CA SER A 68 12.84 -7.09 -7.12
C SER A 68 12.47 -5.75 -7.74
N TYR A 69 11.71 -4.91 -7.02
CA TYR A 69 11.34 -3.59 -7.53
C TYR A 69 12.56 -2.74 -7.91
N ARG A 70 13.66 -2.82 -7.15
CA ARG A 70 14.89 -2.10 -7.50
C ARG A 70 15.45 -2.53 -8.85
N HIS A 71 15.48 -3.85 -9.10
CA HIS A 71 15.94 -4.39 -10.38
C HIS A 71 15.02 -3.91 -11.52
N TYR A 72 13.70 -4.08 -11.35
CA TYR A 72 12.69 -3.63 -12.30
C TYR A 72 12.79 -2.13 -12.60
N ALA A 73 12.90 -1.27 -11.58
CA ALA A 73 12.99 0.18 -11.76
C ALA A 73 14.28 0.60 -12.49
N GLU A 74 15.40 -0.09 -12.27
CA GLU A 74 16.69 0.21 -12.89
C GLU A 74 16.76 -0.27 -14.35
N HIS A 75 16.17 -1.44 -14.68
CA HIS A 75 16.36 -2.12 -15.97
C HIS A 75 15.16 -2.05 -16.91
N HIS A 76 13.94 -1.84 -16.40
CA HIS A 76 12.70 -1.85 -17.19
C HIS A 76 11.96 -0.51 -17.09
N LEU A 77 11.28 -0.27 -15.98
CA LEU A 77 10.40 0.89 -15.82
C LEU A 77 11.14 2.22 -16.00
N GLY A 78 12.34 2.37 -15.42
CA GLY A 78 13.12 3.61 -15.53
C GLY A 78 13.47 3.97 -16.98
N PRO A 79 14.06 3.06 -17.77
CA PRO A 79 14.24 3.23 -19.21
C PRO A 79 12.94 3.55 -19.96
N GLU A 80 11.86 2.81 -19.73
CA GLU A 80 10.57 3.02 -20.42
C GLU A 80 9.99 4.42 -20.15
N LEU A 81 10.05 4.89 -18.91
CA LEU A 81 9.54 6.22 -18.57
C LEU A 81 10.31 7.36 -19.25
N LYS A 82 11.59 7.15 -19.63
CA LYS A 82 12.37 8.15 -20.37
C LYS A 82 11.91 8.31 -21.82
N ASP A 83 11.25 7.29 -22.37
CA ASP A 83 10.69 7.35 -23.73
C ASP A 83 9.35 8.08 -23.77
N PHE A 84 8.70 8.29 -22.63
CA PHE A 84 7.46 9.06 -22.55
C PHE A 84 7.71 10.57 -22.48
N LYS A 85 6.87 11.33 -23.21
CA LYS A 85 6.77 12.79 -23.02
C LYS A 85 5.95 13.16 -21.79
N SER A 86 4.94 12.34 -21.50
CA SER A 86 4.08 12.49 -20.33
C SER A 86 3.41 11.15 -20.04
N PHE A 87 3.09 10.92 -18.77
CA PHE A 87 2.31 9.78 -18.31
C PHE A 87 1.28 10.26 -17.30
N LYS A 88 0.03 9.84 -17.45
CA LYS A 88 -1.07 10.15 -16.54
C LYS A 88 -1.97 8.95 -16.37
N PHE A 89 -2.24 8.59 -15.12
CA PHE A 89 -3.29 7.61 -14.86
C PHE A 89 -4.62 8.29 -15.11
N ASN A 90 -5.46 7.67 -15.94
CA ASN A 90 -6.84 8.10 -16.10
C ASN A 90 -7.75 7.26 -15.20
N ASN A 91 -8.80 7.88 -14.66
CA ASN A 91 -9.78 7.22 -13.78
C ASN A 91 -9.16 6.41 -12.62
N TYR A 92 -8.07 6.93 -12.05
CA TYR A 92 -7.36 6.28 -10.94
C TYR A 92 -8.29 6.10 -9.73
N LYS A 93 -8.45 4.85 -9.28
CA LYS A 93 -9.22 4.47 -8.10
C LYS A 93 -8.39 3.55 -7.24
N VAL A 94 -8.49 3.73 -5.93
CA VAL A 94 -7.81 2.91 -4.95
C VAL A 94 -8.88 2.42 -3.98
N ASP A 95 -9.11 1.12 -4.01
CA ASP A 95 -9.87 0.39 -3.00
C ASP A 95 -8.86 -0.41 -2.19
N VAL A 96 -8.95 -0.35 -0.86
CA VAL A 96 -7.99 -1.00 0.03
C VAL A 96 -8.76 -1.89 0.99
N GLN A 97 -8.45 -3.18 0.96
CA GLN A 97 -9.00 -4.12 1.92
C GLN A 97 -7.93 -4.54 2.94
N MET A 98 -8.13 -4.17 4.20
CA MET A 98 -7.26 -4.61 5.29
C MET A 98 -7.63 -6.02 5.75
N ILE A 99 -6.67 -6.95 5.70
CA ILE A 99 -6.74 -8.31 6.25
C ILE A 99 -5.61 -8.47 7.27
N GLY A 100 -5.93 -8.19 8.54
CA GLY A 100 -4.94 -8.15 9.61
C GLY A 100 -3.87 -7.09 9.31
N ALA A 101 -2.62 -7.51 9.15
CA ALA A 101 -1.48 -6.63 8.83
C ALA A 101 -1.22 -6.50 7.32
N VAL A 102 -2.05 -7.10 6.47
CA VAL A 102 -1.90 -7.08 5.01
C VAL A 102 -2.98 -6.19 4.39
N ALA A 103 -2.62 -5.46 3.34
CA ALA A 103 -3.56 -4.76 2.48
C ALA A 103 -3.63 -5.45 1.11
N LEU A 104 -4.84 -5.64 0.60
CA LEU A 104 -5.12 -6.10 -0.76
C LEU A 104 -5.74 -4.98 -1.60
#